data_AF-A0A314L005-F1
#
_entry.id   AF-A0A314L005-F1
#
_cell.length_a   1.000
_cell.length_b   1.000
_cell.length_c   1.000
_cell.angle_alpha   90.00
_cell.angle_beta   90.00
_cell.angle_gamma   90.00
#
_symmetry.space_group_name_H-M   'P 1'
#
loop_
_entity.id
_entity.type
_entity.pdbx_description
1 polymer ?
#
loop_
_entity_poly.entity_id
_entity_poly.type
_entity_poly.pdbx_seq_one_letter_code
_entity_poly.pdbx_strand_id
1 'polypeptide(L)'
;MATSDNDGRPFPEDVAMEILTRLPVKSLLRFKCVGKSWYETITSPIFVKEHMNRKSPQILIYNHSAPDYAPPIYFISVSDAGAIKYPLDYLRGFRGMTYLLGSVDGLFLLEREIDDSIYDISLSLWNPATREVRPLPAANFELKPSFTQMDRQFGFGLDPITNDYKVV
;
A
#
# COMPACT_ATOMS: atom_id res chain seq x y z
N MET A 1 18.99 4.12 42.43
CA MET A 1 17.81 3.41 42.93
C MET A 1 16.77 4.47 43.25
N ALA A 2 15.82 4.68 42.34
CA ALA A 2 14.67 5.55 42.55
C ALA A 2 13.52 4.93 41.76
N THR A 3 12.75 4.10 42.43
CA THR A 3 11.48 3.57 41.95
C THR A 3 10.47 4.71 42.07
N SER A 4 10.11 5.34 40.96
CA SER A 4 8.93 6.19 40.91
C SER A 4 7.71 5.28 40.93
N ASP A 5 6.99 5.28 42.05
CA ASP A 5 5.68 4.70 42.18
C ASP A 5 4.76 5.22 41.08
N ASN A 6 4.36 4.34 40.16
CA ASN A 6 3.34 4.62 39.17
C ASN A 6 2.04 3.99 39.66
N ASP A 7 1.38 4.67 40.61
CA ASP A 7 0.04 4.33 41.12
C ASP A 7 -1.10 4.72 40.13
N GLY A 8 -0.76 5.02 38.88
CA GLY A 8 -1.73 5.23 37.81
C GLY A 8 -2.20 3.89 37.25
N ARG A 9 -3.50 3.57 37.39
CA ARG A 9 -4.10 2.44 36.67
C ARG A 9 -3.65 2.47 35.20
N PRO A 10 -3.09 1.37 34.65
CA PRO A 10 -2.68 1.35 33.26
C PRO A 10 -3.86 1.73 32.37
N PHE A 11 -3.58 2.60 31.40
CA PHE A 11 -4.60 3.02 30.43
C PHE A 11 -5.14 1.76 29.71
N PRO A 12 -6.47 1.57 29.64
CA PRO A 12 -7.03 0.36 29.06
C PRO A 12 -6.60 0.17 27.60
N GLU A 13 -6.01 -0.98 27.27
CA GLU A 13 -5.48 -1.28 25.93
C GLU A 13 -6.57 -1.30 24.86
N ASP A 14 -7.78 -1.72 25.22
CA ASP A 14 -8.97 -1.73 24.37
C ASP A 14 -9.39 -0.32 23.95
N VAL A 15 -9.36 0.64 24.89
CA VAL A 15 -9.63 2.05 24.60
C VAL A 15 -8.51 2.65 23.73
N ALA A 16 -7.24 2.28 23.98
CA ALA A 16 -6.13 2.71 23.13
C ALA A 16 -6.29 2.20 21.69
N MET A 17 -6.63 0.92 21.53
CA MET A 17 -6.91 0.27 20.26
C MET A 17 -8.06 0.98 19.53
N GLU A 18 -9.14 1.30 20.22
CA GLU A 18 -10.28 2.01 19.61
C GLU A 18 -9.89 3.41 19.12
N ILE A 19 -9.11 4.16 19.90
CA ILE A 19 -8.62 5.49 19.51
C ILE A 19 -7.71 5.36 18.29
N LEU A 20 -6.72 4.46 18.36
CA LEU A 20 -5.72 4.25 17.31
C LEU A 20 -6.36 3.82 15.98
N THR A 21 -7.34 2.93 16.02
CA THR A 21 -8.01 2.42 14.81
C THR A 21 -8.81 3.49 14.06
N ARG A 22 -9.14 4.62 14.70
CA ARG A 22 -9.81 5.77 14.07
C ARG A 22 -8.84 6.77 13.44
N LEU A 23 -7.54 6.66 13.67
CA LEU A 23 -6.56 7.64 13.21
C LEU A 23 -6.16 7.43 11.74
N PRO A 24 -5.84 8.49 10.99
CA PRO A 24 -5.24 8.37 9.66
C PRO A 24 -3.89 7.65 9.71
N VAL A 25 -3.55 6.90 8.65
CA VAL A 25 -2.29 6.14 8.55
C VAL A 25 -1.06 7.01 8.79
N LYS A 26 -1.06 8.25 8.29
CA LYS A 26 0.05 9.20 8.52
C LYS A 26 0.31 9.47 10.00
N SER A 27 -0.73 9.58 10.82
CA SER A 27 -0.59 9.77 12.27
C SER A 27 -0.06 8.51 12.93
N LEU A 28 -0.59 7.35 12.54
CA LEU A 28 -0.13 6.04 13.03
C LEU A 28 1.36 5.80 12.76
N LEU A 29 1.84 6.14 11.56
CA LEU A 29 3.26 6.02 11.22
C LEU A 29 4.16 6.87 12.11
N ARG A 30 3.71 8.05 12.53
CA ARG A 30 4.43 8.89 13.51
C ARG A 30 4.39 8.28 14.91
N PHE A 31 3.26 7.69 15.28
CA PHE A 31 3.04 7.11 16.60
C PHE A 31 3.84 5.82 16.85
N LYS A 32 4.28 5.13 15.79
CA LYS A 32 5.27 4.05 15.88
C LYS A 32 6.55 4.46 16.63
N CYS A 33 6.91 5.74 16.65
CA CYS A 33 8.11 6.24 17.32
C CYS A 33 7.90 6.65 18.79
N VAL A 34 6.66 6.59 19.31
CA VAL A 34 6.33 7.05 20.67
C VAL A 34 6.79 6.06 21.73
N GLY A 35 6.77 4.75 21.43
CA GLY A 35 7.24 3.71 22.33
C GLY A 35 7.01 2.31 21.80
N LYS A 36 7.61 1.31 22.45
CA LYS A 36 7.55 -0.11 22.03
C LYS A 36 6.11 -0.64 21.99
N SER A 37 5.32 -0.37 23.03
CA SER A 37 3.92 -0.78 23.10
C SER A 37 3.10 -0.23 21.92
N TRP A 38 3.22 1.07 21.60
CA TRP A 38 2.54 1.67 20.44
C TRP A 38 3.02 1.08 19.11
N TYR A 39 4.33 0.86 18.98
CA TYR A 39 4.88 0.20 17.80
C TYR A 39 4.27 -1.19 17.60
N GLU A 40 4.30 -2.04 18.64
CA GLU A 40 3.79 -3.42 18.63
C GLU A 40 2.28 -3.46 18.34
N THR A 41 1.48 -2.58 18.97
CA THR A 41 0.04 -2.49 18.68
C THR A 41 -0.20 -2.12 17.22
N ILE A 42 0.44 -1.05 16.72
CA ILE A 42 0.19 -0.51 15.36
C ILE A 42 0.70 -1.47 14.27
N THR A 43 1.72 -2.28 14.54
CA THR A 43 2.24 -3.28 13.58
C THR A 43 1.57 -4.64 13.70
N SER A 44 0.72 -4.86 14.71
CA SER A 44 0.04 -6.14 14.88
C SER A 44 -0.94 -6.42 13.72
N PRO A 45 -1.05 -7.67 13.24
CA PRO A 45 -2.00 -8.04 12.18
C PRO A 45 -3.46 -7.73 12.53
N ILE A 46 -3.83 -7.87 13.81
CA ILE A 46 -5.17 -7.58 14.32
C ILE A 46 -5.48 -6.09 14.14
N PHE A 47 -4.58 -5.21 14.59
CA PHE A 47 -4.74 -3.77 14.41
C PHE A 47 -4.87 -3.39 12.93
N VAL A 48 -4.01 -3.95 12.08
CA VAL A 48 -4.01 -3.67 10.64
C VAL A 48 -5.37 -4.05 10.03
N LYS A 49 -5.89 -5.25 10.35
CA LYS A 49 -7.19 -5.72 9.84
C LYS A 49 -8.35 -4.84 10.33
N GLU A 50 -8.39 -4.51 11.62
CA GLU A 50 -9.42 -3.64 12.20
C GLU A 50 -9.37 -2.22 11.61
N HIS A 51 -8.17 -1.68 11.40
CA HIS A 51 -7.97 -0.37 10.77
C HIS A 51 -8.43 -0.36 9.32
N MET A 52 -8.16 -1.43 8.56
CA MET A 52 -8.60 -1.57 7.17
C MET A 52 -10.13 -1.66 7.08
N ASN A 53 -10.75 -2.50 7.90
CA ASN A 53 -12.21 -2.71 7.90
C ASN A 53 -13.01 -1.46 8.30
N ARG A 54 -12.40 -0.55 9.08
CA ARG A 54 -13.03 0.71 9.49
C ARG A 54 -13.01 1.80 8.43
N LYS A 55 -12.17 1.69 7.40
CA LYS A 55 -12.08 2.73 6.37
C LYS A 55 -13.26 2.65 5.43
N SER A 56 -13.76 3.82 5.04
CA SER A 56 -14.67 3.95 3.90
C SER A 56 -14.00 3.36 2.63
N PRO A 57 -14.76 2.68 1.76
CA PRO A 57 -14.26 2.29 0.45
C PRO A 57 -13.67 3.51 -0.28
N GLN A 58 -12.50 3.32 -0.88
CA GLN A 58 -11.86 4.31 -1.74
C GLN A 58 -11.67 3.71 -3.13
N ILE A 59 -12.06 4.46 -4.15
CA ILE A 59 -11.86 4.08 -5.55
C ILE A 59 -10.62 4.79 -6.06
N LEU A 60 -9.71 4.03 -6.67
CA LEU A 60 -8.59 4.56 -7.43
C LEU A 60 -9.01 4.71 -8.90
N ILE A 61 -8.81 5.90 -9.47
CA ILE A 61 -8.94 6.10 -10.92
C ILE A 61 -7.56 6.42 -11.48
N TYR A 62 -7.18 5.65 -12.49
CA TYR A 62 -5.92 5.77 -13.21
C TYR A 62 -6.23 5.96 -14.70
N ASN A 63 -5.61 6.98 -15.30
CA ASN A 63 -5.77 7.26 -16.73
C ASN A 63 -4.59 6.70 -17.53
N HIS A 64 -4.81 5.58 -18.23
CA HIS A 64 -3.82 4.95 -19.12
C HIS A 64 -3.41 5.79 -20.33
N SER A 65 -4.19 6.80 -20.71
CA SER A 65 -3.97 7.58 -21.93
C SER A 65 -3.27 8.92 -21.69
N ALA A 66 -2.74 9.16 -20.49
CA ALA A 66 -2.04 10.40 -20.21
C ALA A 66 -0.69 10.46 -20.96
N PRO A 67 -0.37 11.58 -21.64
CA PRO A 67 0.83 11.68 -22.47
C PRO A 67 2.14 11.77 -21.67
N ASP A 68 2.07 11.97 -20.35
CA ASP A 68 3.24 12.05 -19.48
C ASP A 68 3.48 10.72 -18.75
N TYR A 69 4.75 10.35 -18.52
CA TYR A 69 5.20 9.21 -17.68
C TYR A 69 4.78 9.29 -16.19
N ALA A 70 3.83 10.17 -15.86
CA ALA A 70 3.25 10.36 -14.54
C ALA A 70 1.72 10.59 -14.69
N PRO A 71 0.96 9.59 -15.15
CA PRO A 71 -0.47 9.70 -15.33
C PRO A 71 -1.14 10.16 -14.03
N PRO A 72 -2.14 11.06 -14.09
CA PRO A 72 -2.81 11.54 -12.91
C PRO A 72 -3.61 10.41 -12.25
N ILE A 73 -3.39 10.23 -10.95
CA ILE A 73 -4.11 9.27 -10.12
C ILE A 73 -5.07 10.01 -9.21
N TYR A 74 -6.31 9.51 -9.14
CA TYR A 74 -7.37 10.09 -8.31
C TYR A 74 -7.87 9.07 -7.31
N PHE A 75 -8.15 9.53 -6.10
CA PHE A 75 -8.84 8.73 -5.09
C PHE A 75 -10.20 9.35 -4.81
N ILE A 76 -11.24 8.52 -4.85
CA ILE A 76 -12.59 8.94 -4.54
C ILE A 76 -13.02 8.19 -3.28
N SER A 77 -13.29 8.92 -2.20
CA SER A 77 -13.94 8.34 -1.03
C SER A 77 -15.44 8.23 -1.30
N VAL A 78 -16.01 7.05 -1.07
CA VAL A 78 -17.43 6.76 -1.35
C VAL A 78 -18.36 7.39 -0.30
N SER A 79 -17.83 7.92 0.81
CA SER A 79 -18.62 8.45 1.93
C SER A 79 -18.56 9.99 2.05
N ASP A 80 -19.14 10.72 1.11
CA ASP A 80 -19.65 12.11 1.29
C ASP A 80 -18.74 13.35 1.05
N ALA A 81 -17.66 13.29 0.27
CA ALA A 81 -16.90 14.53 -0.03
C ALA A 81 -16.38 14.73 -1.47
N GLY A 82 -16.75 13.87 -2.41
CA GLY A 82 -16.26 13.97 -3.79
C GLY A 82 -14.82 13.46 -3.98
N ALA A 83 -14.29 13.62 -5.19
CA ALA A 83 -12.96 13.12 -5.55
C ALA A 83 -11.84 13.94 -4.89
N ILE A 84 -11.00 13.30 -4.08
CA ILE A 84 -9.80 13.94 -3.52
C ILE A 84 -8.66 13.73 -4.53
N LYS A 85 -8.24 14.83 -5.17
CA LYS A 85 -7.03 14.82 -5.98
C LYS A 85 -5.80 14.86 -5.07
N TYR A 86 -4.96 13.84 -5.15
CA TYR A 86 -3.68 13.88 -4.45
C TYR A 86 -2.66 14.70 -5.25
N PRO A 87 -1.84 15.54 -4.59
CA PRO A 87 -0.81 16.33 -5.26
C PRO A 87 0.25 15.44 -5.92
N LEU A 88 0.85 15.90 -7.01
CA LEU A 88 1.88 15.17 -7.79
C LEU A 88 3.04 14.65 -6.94
N ASP A 89 3.40 15.34 -5.84
CA ASP A 89 4.44 14.89 -4.92
C ASP A 89 4.11 13.57 -4.21
N TYR A 90 2.82 13.25 -4.07
CA TYR A 90 2.34 11.99 -3.52
C TYR A 90 2.62 10.81 -4.47
N LEU A 91 2.83 11.10 -5.75
CA LEU A 91 3.02 10.15 -6.83
C LEU A 91 4.48 10.03 -7.27
N ARG A 92 5.44 10.56 -6.51
CA ARG A 92 6.86 10.46 -6.87
C ARG A 92 7.34 9.02 -7.04
N GLY A 93 6.85 8.09 -6.22
CA GLY A 93 7.13 6.65 -6.38
C GLY A 93 6.49 6.05 -7.63
N PHE A 94 5.47 6.71 -8.19
CA PHE A 94 4.70 6.30 -9.36
C PHE A 94 5.28 6.81 -10.69
N ARG A 95 6.33 7.64 -10.66
CA ARG A 95 6.98 8.13 -11.89
C ARG A 95 7.55 6.96 -12.70
N GLY A 96 7.28 6.97 -14.00
CA GLY A 96 7.74 5.96 -14.93
C GLY A 96 7.06 4.61 -14.72
N MET A 97 5.87 4.55 -14.12
CA MET A 97 5.05 3.33 -14.11
C MET A 97 4.08 3.39 -15.28
N THR A 98 4.07 2.33 -16.09
CA THR A 98 3.32 2.25 -17.34
C THR A 98 1.92 1.69 -17.12
N TYR A 99 1.75 0.71 -16.21
CA TYR A 99 0.44 0.08 -15.97
C TYR A 99 0.16 -0.17 -14.49
N LEU A 100 -1.13 -0.08 -14.13
CA LEU A 100 -1.69 -0.55 -12.87
C LEU A 100 -2.38 -1.90 -13.13
N LEU A 101 -1.82 -2.98 -12.61
CA LEU A 101 -2.23 -4.34 -12.97
C LEU A 101 -3.34 -4.91 -12.07
N GLY A 102 -3.43 -4.43 -10.83
CA GLY A 102 -4.47 -4.90 -9.89
C GLY A 102 -4.27 -4.39 -8.47
N SER A 103 -5.20 -4.76 -7.59
CA SER A 103 -5.17 -4.34 -6.18
C SER A 103 -5.68 -5.41 -5.23
N VAL A 104 -5.07 -5.50 -4.05
CA VAL A 104 -5.50 -6.37 -2.93
C VAL A 104 -5.27 -5.59 -1.63
N ASP A 105 -6.29 -5.48 -0.77
CA ASP A 105 -6.21 -4.81 0.54
C ASP A 105 -5.60 -3.38 0.52
N GLY A 106 -5.85 -2.65 -0.57
CA GLY A 106 -5.33 -1.29 -0.77
C GLY A 106 -3.84 -1.23 -1.16
N LEU A 107 -3.20 -2.37 -1.43
CA LEU A 107 -1.95 -2.46 -2.16
C LEU A 107 -2.24 -2.57 -3.66
N PHE A 108 -1.36 -2.00 -4.47
CA PHE A 108 -1.48 -2.01 -5.93
C PHE A 108 -0.23 -2.60 -6.56
N LEU A 109 -0.41 -3.48 -7.56
CA LEU A 109 0.67 -3.99 -8.39
C LEU A 109 0.87 -3.08 -9.60
N LEU A 110 2.09 -2.62 -9.79
CA LEU A 110 2.50 -1.71 -10.86
C LEU A 110 3.48 -2.39 -11.79
N GLU A 111 3.40 -2.04 -13.07
CA GLU A 111 4.37 -2.40 -14.10
C GLU A 111 5.05 -1.14 -14.65
N ARG A 112 6.36 -1.22 -14.82
CA ARG A 112 7.19 -0.26 -15.54
C ARG A 112 7.86 -0.97 -16.70
N GLU A 113 7.74 -0.40 -17.89
CA GLU A 113 8.57 -0.74 -19.05
C GLU A 113 9.95 -0.07 -18.92
N ILE A 114 11.01 -0.80 -19.26
CA ILE A 114 12.40 -0.35 -19.19
C ILE A 114 12.91 -0.10 -20.62
N ASP A 115 13.59 1.03 -20.84
CA ASP A 115 14.22 1.39 -22.13
C ASP A 115 13.27 1.33 -23.35
N ASP A 116 11.98 1.61 -23.13
CA ASP A 116 10.89 1.45 -24.11
C ASP A 116 10.83 0.03 -24.74
N SER A 117 11.45 -0.96 -24.09
CA SER A 117 11.43 -2.38 -24.44
C SER A 117 10.21 -3.02 -23.79
N ILE A 118 9.28 -3.50 -24.62
CA ILE A 118 8.14 -4.28 -24.15
C ILE A 118 8.54 -5.60 -23.48
N TYR A 119 9.80 -6.06 -23.65
CA TYR A 119 10.32 -7.30 -23.09
C TYR A 119 10.91 -7.11 -21.70
N ASP A 120 11.40 -5.90 -21.39
CA ASP A 120 12.06 -5.59 -20.14
C ASP A 120 11.12 -4.80 -19.25
N ILE A 121 10.61 -5.47 -18.21
CA ILE A 121 9.70 -4.87 -17.24
C ILE A 121 10.20 -5.01 -15.82
N SER A 122 9.78 -4.04 -15.01
CA SER A 122 9.92 -4.09 -13.56
C SER A 122 8.55 -4.03 -12.91
N LEU A 123 8.29 -4.99 -12.03
CA LEU A 123 7.09 -4.98 -11.20
C LEU A 123 7.38 -4.30 -9.85
N SER A 124 6.40 -3.58 -9.32
CA SER A 124 6.51 -2.92 -8.03
C SER A 124 5.19 -2.94 -7.27
N LEU A 125 5.26 -3.05 -5.94
CA LEU A 125 4.11 -2.86 -5.07
C LEU A 125 4.04 -1.42 -4.60
N TRP A 126 2.85 -0.84 -4.66
CA TRP A 126 2.56 0.50 -4.14
C TRP A 126 1.56 0.45 -3.00
N ASN A 127 1.92 1.12 -1.91
CA ASN A 127 1.03 1.39 -0.79
C ASN A 127 0.77 2.91 -0.72
N PRO A 128 -0.40 3.40 -1.17
CA PRO A 128 -0.73 4.82 -1.11
C PRO A 128 -0.82 5.36 0.33
N ALA A 129 -1.18 4.51 1.28
CA ALA A 129 -1.36 4.92 2.66
C ALA A 129 -0.02 5.23 3.34
N THR A 130 1.03 4.49 2.99
CA THR A 130 2.40 4.73 3.48
C THR A 130 3.26 5.55 2.51
N ARG A 131 2.80 5.72 1.26
CA ARG A 131 3.54 6.35 0.14
C ARG A 131 4.77 5.57 -0.30
N GLU A 132 4.88 4.31 0.11
CA GLU A 132 6.01 3.47 -0.26
C GLU A 132 5.73 2.78 -1.59
N VAL A 133 6.75 2.76 -2.44
CA VAL A 133 6.83 1.89 -3.61
C VAL A 133 8.00 0.95 -3.39
N ARG A 134 7.74 -0.35 -3.52
CA ARG A 134 8.73 -1.40 -3.31
C ARG A 134 8.87 -2.20 -4.61
N PRO A 135 10.03 -2.16 -5.28
CA PRO A 135 10.26 -3.01 -6.43
C PRO A 135 10.23 -4.48 -6.01
N LEU A 136 9.62 -5.32 -6.84
CA LEU A 136 9.71 -6.76 -6.67
C LEU A 136 11.10 -7.24 -7.13
N PRO A 137 11.60 -8.33 -6.52
CA PRO A 137 12.80 -8.97 -7.04
C PRO A 137 12.59 -9.38 -8.49
N ALA A 138 13.67 -9.40 -9.27
CA ALA A 138 13.63 -9.91 -10.63
C ALA A 138 13.08 -11.34 -10.63
N ALA A 139 12.19 -11.62 -11.56
CA ALA A 139 11.72 -12.98 -11.79
C ALA A 139 12.91 -13.85 -12.19
N ASN A 140 13.17 -14.92 -11.44
CA ASN A 140 14.25 -15.87 -11.75
C ASN A 140 13.84 -16.87 -12.86
N PHE A 141 13.07 -16.44 -13.84
CA PHE A 141 12.68 -17.27 -14.97
C PHE A 141 12.78 -16.50 -16.28
N GLU A 142 13.27 -17.18 -17.31
CA GLU A 142 13.32 -16.64 -18.66
C GLU A 142 11.96 -16.83 -19.32
N LEU A 143 11.36 -15.75 -19.80
CA LEU A 143 10.19 -15.83 -20.68
C LEU A 143 10.63 -16.48 -22.00
N LYS A 144 9.90 -17.51 -22.44
CA LYS A 144 10.18 -18.12 -23.74
C LYS A 144 10.00 -17.07 -24.85
N PRO A 145 10.82 -17.08 -25.92
CA PRO A 145 10.70 -16.13 -27.03
C PRO A 145 9.33 -16.10 -27.72
N SER A 146 8.53 -17.16 -27.55
CA SER A 146 7.17 -17.27 -28.09
C SER A 146 6.11 -16.50 -27.29
N PHE A 147 6.42 -16.01 -26.08
CA PHE A 147 5.49 -15.18 -25.32
C PHE A 147 5.44 -13.79 -25.92
N THR A 148 4.26 -13.38 -26.38
CA THR A 148 4.01 -12.01 -26.82
C THR A 148 3.56 -11.14 -25.64
N GLN A 149 3.57 -9.81 -25.80
CA GLN A 149 3.03 -8.89 -24.80
C GLN A 149 1.56 -9.20 -24.45
N MET A 150 0.78 -9.69 -25.43
CA MET A 150 -0.63 -10.06 -25.23
C MET A 150 -0.81 -11.33 -24.38
N ASP A 151 0.23 -12.16 -24.27
CA ASP A 151 0.23 -13.36 -23.44
C ASP A 151 0.70 -13.08 -22.01
N ARG A 152 1.18 -11.85 -21.73
CA ARG A 152 1.63 -11.45 -20.40
C ARG A 152 0.41 -11.20 -19.52
N GLN A 153 0.20 -12.09 -18.56
CA GLN A 153 -0.81 -11.94 -17.52
C GLN A 153 -0.15 -12.10 -16.16
N PHE A 154 -0.52 -11.22 -15.24
CA PHE A 154 -0.11 -11.29 -13.85
C PHE A 154 -1.33 -11.48 -12.96
N GLY A 155 -1.22 -12.38 -12.00
CA GLY A 155 -2.13 -12.43 -10.86
C GLY A 155 -1.50 -11.73 -9.66
N PHE A 156 -2.30 -10.96 -8.91
CA PHE A 156 -1.90 -10.41 -7.62
C PHE A 156 -2.93 -10.80 -6.57
N GLY A 157 -2.49 -11.44 -5.48
CA GLY A 157 -3.40 -12.04 -4.50
C GLY A 157 -2.77 -12.19 -3.11
N LEU A 158 -3.62 -12.39 -2.11
CA LEU A 158 -3.20 -12.83 -0.77
C LEU A 158 -3.25 -14.36 -0.73
N ASP A 159 -2.12 -15.00 -0.38
CA ASP A 159 -2.11 -16.42 -0.07
C ASP A 159 -2.61 -16.64 1.37
N PRO A 160 -3.77 -17.29 1.57
CA PRO A 160 -4.33 -17.52 2.91
C PRO A 160 -3.50 -18.50 3.74
N ILE A 161 -2.66 -19.34 3.12
CA ILE A 161 -1.83 -20.32 3.82
C ILE A 161 -0.62 -19.62 4.45
N THR A 162 0.07 -18.78 3.68
CA THR A 162 1.25 -18.04 4.17
C THR A 162 0.89 -16.70 4.81
N ASN A 163 -0.35 -16.22 4.62
CA ASN A 163 -0.81 -14.89 4.98
C ASN A 163 0.11 -13.79 4.43
N ASP A 164 0.50 -13.94 3.16
CA ASP A 164 1.40 -13.02 2.46
C ASP A 164 0.93 -12.77 1.02
N TYR A 165 1.30 -11.63 0.48
CA TYR A 165 0.92 -11.25 -0.88
C TYR A 165 1.83 -11.92 -1.91
N LYS A 166 1.23 -12.42 -2.99
CA LYS A 166 1.93 -13.10 -4.07
C LYS A 166 1.58 -12.50 -5.41
N VAL A 167 2.58 -12.51 -6.30
CA VAL A 167 2.42 -12.25 -7.73
C VAL A 167 2.68 -13.57 -8.46
N VAL A 168 1.80 -13.93 -9.38
CA VAL A 168 1.87 -15.15 -10.21
C VAL A 168 1.84 -14.82 -11.69
#